data_AF-S5YGV8-F1
#
_entry.id   AF-S5YGV8-F1
#
_cell.length_a   1.000
_cell.length_b   1.000
_cell.length_c   1.000
_cell.angle_alpha   90.00
_cell.angle_beta   90.00
_cell.angle_gamma   90.00
#
_symmetry.space_group_name_H-M   'P 1'
#
loop_
_entity.id
_entity.type
_entity.pdbx_description
1 polymer ?
#
loop_
_entity_poly.entity_id
_entity_poly.type
_entity_poly.pdbx_seq_one_letter_code
_entity_poly.pdbx_strand_id
1 'polypeptide(L)'
;KFFSGVLSAMSAMVNLEIPWINIMSKMDLVSPSPSSEGASEPRNGRRTRKDISRYLDPDPLLLATARDGRAENGRFHELNRALVQLIEDHPLVSFLPLDLTSTESLEVVVSHIDFTMQYGEDEEPKEPNDLDGGDFPEVE
;
A
#
# COMPACT_ATOMS: atom_id res chain seq x y z
N LYS A 1 -8.74 13.43 0.15
CA LYS A 1 -9.18 12.05 -0.18
C LYS A 1 -8.02 11.07 -0.08
N PHE A 2 -6.88 11.31 -0.74
CA PHE A 2 -5.70 10.45 -0.59
C PHE A 2 -5.20 10.40 0.87
N PHE A 3 -4.85 11.55 1.46
CA PHE A 3 -4.40 11.64 2.86
C PHE A 3 -5.36 10.98 3.86
N SER A 4 -6.67 11.19 3.72
CA SER A 4 -7.66 10.54 4.60
C SER A 4 -7.68 9.02 4.44
N GLY A 5 -7.41 8.51 3.23
CA GLY A 5 -7.27 7.07 2.99
C GLY A 5 -6.01 6.51 3.63
N VAL A 6 -4.87 7.20 3.47
CA VAL A 6 -3.58 6.82 4.09
C VAL A 6 -3.68 6.79 5.61
N LEU A 7 -4.25 7.83 6.23
CA LEU A 7 -4.41 7.90 7.69
C LEU A 7 -5.40 6.86 8.22
N SER A 8 -6.48 6.59 7.48
CA SER A 8 -7.44 5.56 7.87
C SER A 8 -6.85 4.16 7.77
N ALA A 9 -6.05 3.90 6.73
CA ALA A 9 -5.29 2.68 6.58
C ALA A 9 -4.34 2.55 7.77
N MET A 10 -3.44 3.52 7.95
CA MET A 10 -2.47 3.56 9.05
C MET A 10 -3.10 3.44 10.46
N SER A 11 -4.31 3.97 10.67
CA SER A 11 -5.04 3.78 11.94
C SER A 11 -5.51 2.34 12.12
N ALA A 12 -6.13 1.73 11.11
CA ALA A 12 -6.52 0.32 11.17
C ALA A 12 -5.30 -0.58 11.37
N MET A 13 -4.20 -0.19 10.72
CA MET A 13 -2.93 -0.86 10.74
C MET A 13 -2.32 -0.99 12.13
N VAL A 14 -2.16 0.15 12.80
CA VAL A 14 -1.61 0.21 14.17
C VAL A 14 -2.53 -0.49 15.18
N ASN A 15 -3.85 -0.44 14.98
CA ASN A 15 -4.79 -1.02 15.95
C ASN A 15 -5.00 -2.53 15.80
N LEU A 16 -4.86 -3.09 14.60
CA LEU A 16 -5.13 -4.50 14.34
C LEU A 16 -3.89 -5.38 14.46
N GLU A 17 -2.69 -4.83 14.20
CA GLU A 17 -1.41 -5.57 14.27
C GLU A 17 -1.41 -6.88 13.46
N ILE A 18 -2.20 -6.93 12.37
CA ILE A 18 -2.28 -8.07 11.44
C ILE A 18 -1.54 -7.77 10.14
N PRO A 19 -1.04 -8.79 9.43
CA PRO A 19 -0.51 -8.60 8.09
C PRO A 19 -1.61 -8.08 7.13
N TRP A 20 -1.28 -7.11 6.28
CA TRP A 20 -2.21 -6.52 5.30
C TRP A 20 -1.54 -6.19 3.99
N ILE A 21 -2.36 -5.88 2.99
CA ILE A 21 -1.95 -5.23 1.75
C ILE A 21 -2.91 -4.08 1.43
N ASN A 22 -2.39 -2.97 0.89
CA ASN A 22 -3.23 -1.89 0.38
C ASN A 22 -3.27 -1.95 -1.15
N ILE A 23 -4.48 -1.99 -1.72
CA ILE A 23 -4.66 -2.09 -3.17
C ILE A 23 -5.28 -0.79 -3.70
N MET A 24 -4.64 -0.19 -4.70
CA MET A 24 -5.24 0.87 -5.49
C MET A 24 -6.02 0.26 -6.65
N SER A 25 -7.34 0.17 -6.48
CA SER A 25 -8.23 -0.37 -7.52
C SER A 25 -8.44 0.63 -8.66
N LYS A 26 -8.85 0.08 -9.82
CA LYS A 26 -9.24 0.81 -11.03
C LYS A 26 -8.11 1.56 -11.72
N MET A 27 -6.91 0.96 -11.75
CA MET A 27 -5.78 1.53 -12.50
C MET A 27 -5.91 1.37 -14.01
N ASP A 28 -6.85 0.54 -14.47
CA ASP A 28 -7.28 0.41 -15.86
C ASP A 28 -7.83 1.73 -16.44
N LEU A 29 -8.45 2.57 -15.59
CA LEU A 29 -9.01 3.86 -16.01
C LEU A 29 -7.96 4.97 -16.16
N VAL A 30 -6.69 4.69 -15.83
CA VAL A 30 -5.60 5.65 -15.89
C VAL A 30 -4.99 5.58 -17.27
N SER A 31 -5.19 6.64 -18.05
CA SER A 31 -4.69 6.67 -19.42
C SER A 31 -3.14 6.71 -19.41
N PRO A 32 -2.48 5.78 -20.13
CA PRO A 32 -1.02 5.79 -20.27
C PRO A 32 -0.53 6.90 -21.21
N SER A 33 -1.41 7.46 -22.07
CA SER A 33 -1.04 8.46 -23.06
C SER A 33 -2.06 9.61 -23.17
N PRO A 34 -1.60 10.88 -23.25
CA PRO A 34 -2.50 12.03 -23.44
C PRO A 34 -3.24 12.01 -24.80
N SER A 35 -2.92 11.05 -25.68
CA SER A 35 -3.34 10.97 -27.09
C SER A 35 -4.32 9.85 -27.42
N SER A 36 -4.85 9.09 -26.45
CA SER A 36 -5.92 8.12 -26.73
C SER A 36 -7.27 8.84 -27.00
N GLU A 37 -7.38 9.45 -28.17
CA GLU A 37 -8.60 10.03 -28.72
C GLU A 37 -9.62 8.90 -28.95
N GLY A 38 -10.55 8.70 -28.03
CA GLY A 38 -11.62 7.71 -28.21
C GLY A 38 -12.23 7.13 -26.93
N ALA A 39 -11.58 7.27 -25.77
CA ALA A 39 -12.19 6.88 -24.50
C ALA A 39 -13.12 7.99 -24.00
N SER A 40 -14.38 7.65 -23.68
CA SER A 40 -15.34 8.54 -23.02
C SER A 40 -14.66 9.36 -21.94
N GLU A 41 -14.84 10.68 -21.98
CA GLU A 41 -14.26 11.56 -20.96
C GLU A 41 -14.61 11.06 -19.55
N PRO A 42 -13.62 10.77 -18.70
CA PRO A 42 -13.89 10.38 -17.34
C PRO A 42 -14.64 11.50 -16.64
N ARG A 43 -15.74 11.19 -15.94
CA ARG A 43 -16.52 12.17 -15.15
C ARG A 43 -15.69 12.99 -14.14
N ASN A 44 -14.46 12.53 -13.85
CA ASN A 44 -13.53 13.11 -12.88
C ASN A 44 -12.24 13.68 -13.51
N GLY A 45 -12.22 13.92 -14.82
CA GLY A 45 -11.06 14.43 -15.57
C GLY A 45 -10.05 13.36 -15.96
N ARG A 46 -9.24 13.65 -16.99
CA ARG A 46 -8.18 12.77 -17.50
C ARG A 46 -7.05 12.68 -16.47
N ARG A 47 -6.73 11.48 -15.99
CA ARG A 47 -5.65 11.25 -15.03
C ARG A 47 -4.48 10.57 -15.73
N THR A 48 -3.31 11.18 -15.62
CA THR A 48 -2.08 10.62 -16.21
C THR A 48 -1.40 9.71 -15.20
N ARG A 49 -0.70 8.68 -15.67
CA ARG A 49 0.12 7.81 -14.81
C ARG A 49 1.14 8.59 -13.96
N LYS A 50 1.65 9.72 -14.47
CA LYS A 50 2.53 10.66 -13.75
C LYS A 50 1.88 11.36 -12.56
N ASP A 51 0.57 11.59 -12.62
CA ASP A 51 -0.17 12.19 -11.51
C ASP A 51 -0.39 11.16 -10.39
N ILE A 52 -0.42 9.87 -10.76
CA ILE A 52 -0.67 8.74 -9.87
C ILE A 52 0.62 8.22 -9.25
N SER A 53 1.74 8.27 -9.97
CA SER A 53 3.05 7.86 -9.43
C SER A 53 3.43 8.62 -8.16
N ARG A 54 3.00 9.87 -8.00
CA ARG A 54 3.20 10.67 -6.78
C ARG A 54 2.46 10.13 -5.54
N TYR A 55 1.47 9.27 -5.75
CA TYR A 55 0.70 8.62 -4.69
C TYR A 55 1.13 7.18 -4.45
N LEU A 56 1.90 6.59 -5.37
CA LEU A 56 2.52 5.27 -5.20
C LEU A 56 3.79 5.41 -4.36
N ASP A 57 4.62 6.39 -4.69
CA ASP A 57 5.80 6.77 -3.93
C ASP A 57 5.60 8.19 -3.38
N PRO A 58 5.05 8.33 -2.15
CA PRO A 58 4.82 9.64 -1.57
C PRO A 58 6.18 10.29 -1.24
N ASP A 59 6.68 11.16 -2.12
CA ASP A 59 7.80 12.04 -1.80
C ASP A 59 7.28 13.23 -0.94
N PRO A 60 7.70 13.32 0.33
CA PRO A 60 7.28 14.37 1.27
C PRO A 60 7.59 15.79 0.78
N LEU A 61 8.72 15.98 0.08
CA LEU A 61 9.16 17.26 -0.46
C LEU A 61 8.31 17.69 -1.66
N LEU A 62 7.84 16.73 -2.46
CA LEU A 62 6.91 17.00 -3.56
C LEU A 62 5.50 17.32 -3.03
N LEU A 63 5.06 16.72 -1.94
CA LEU A 63 3.74 17.00 -1.35
C LEU A 63 3.65 18.38 -0.69
N ALA A 64 4.75 18.84 -0.09
CA ALA A 64 4.83 20.18 0.50
C ALA A 64 4.79 21.30 -0.55
N THR A 65 5.25 21.02 -1.78
CA THR A 65 5.42 22.02 -2.85
C THR A 65 4.34 21.95 -3.94
N ALA A 66 3.69 20.79 -4.14
CA ALA A 66 2.80 20.55 -5.28
C ALA A 66 1.34 21.04 -5.13
N ARG A 67 0.97 21.74 -4.05
CA ARG A 67 -0.38 22.33 -3.94
C ARG A 67 -0.42 23.76 -4.46
N ASP A 68 -0.62 23.83 -5.77
CA ASP A 68 -1.12 24.97 -6.57
C ASP A 68 -1.83 26.05 -5.74
N GLY A 69 -1.19 27.23 -5.60
CA GLY A 69 -1.68 28.62 -5.59
C GLY A 69 -3.05 29.03 -5.02
N ARG A 70 -3.84 28.14 -4.40
CA ARG A 70 -5.21 28.38 -3.91
C ARG A 70 -5.42 27.94 -2.45
N ALA A 71 -4.41 27.35 -1.82
CA ALA A 71 -4.52 26.76 -0.49
C ALA A 71 -3.46 27.26 0.51
N GLU A 72 -2.88 28.43 0.31
CA GLU A 72 -2.17 29.16 1.39
C GLU A 72 -3.16 29.75 2.40
N ASN A 73 -4.02 28.92 2.97
CA ASN A 73 -4.63 29.25 4.26
C ASN A 73 -3.60 28.87 5.32
N GLY A 74 -2.72 29.82 5.68
CA GLY A 74 -1.65 29.63 6.68
C GLY A 74 -2.13 29.07 8.03
N ARG A 75 -3.44 29.12 8.29
CA ARG A 75 -4.08 28.54 9.49
C ARG A 75 -3.86 27.03 9.66
N PHE A 76 -3.64 26.27 8.59
CA PHE A 76 -3.49 24.80 8.66
C PHE A 76 -2.11 24.31 8.22
N HIS A 77 -1.13 25.21 8.14
CA HIS A 77 0.22 24.86 7.68
C HIS A 77 0.91 23.88 8.65
N GLU A 78 0.79 24.11 9.95
CA GLU A 78 1.34 23.20 10.98
C GLU A 78 0.70 21.81 10.94
N LEU A 79 -0.63 21.74 10.75
CA LEU A 79 -1.33 20.46 10.60
C LEU A 79 -0.87 19.70 9.35
N ASN A 80 -0.77 20.39 8.21
CA ASN A 80 -0.30 19.77 6.97
C ASN A 80 1.14 19.26 7.11
N ARG A 81 2.01 20.01 7.82
CA ARG A 81 3.38 19.57 8.13
C ARG A 81 3.39 18.33 9.01
N ALA A 82 2.60 18.31 10.09
CA ALA A 82 2.49 17.14 10.96
C ALA A 82 1.97 15.91 10.22
N LEU A 83 1.03 16.09 9.27
CA LEU A 83 0.54 15.00 8.43
C LEU A 83 1.59 14.45 7.47
N VAL A 84 2.44 15.30 6.89
CA VAL A 84 3.55 14.86 6.04
C VAL A 84 4.59 14.11 6.87
N GLN A 85 4.95 14.65 8.02
CA GLN A 85 5.92 14.02 8.94
C GLN A 85 5.41 12.65 9.42
N LEU A 86 4.13 12.52 9.73
CA LEU A 86 3.55 11.24 10.15
C LEU A 86 3.62 10.16 9.04
N ILE A 87 3.51 10.56 7.77
CA ILE A 87 3.67 9.65 6.63
C ILE A 87 5.15 9.27 6.43
N GLU A 88 6.07 10.20 6.67
CA GLU A 88 7.52 9.92 6.66
C GLU A 88 7.93 8.93 7.75
N ASP A 89 7.44 9.15 8.98
CA ASP A 89 7.80 8.35 10.15
C ASP A 89 7.22 6.92 10.08
N HIS A 90 6.13 6.74 9.33
CA HIS A 90 5.48 5.45 9.11
C HIS A 90 5.28 5.17 7.62
N PRO A 91 6.34 4.76 6.89
CA PRO A 91 6.24 4.37 5.48
C PRO A 91 5.55 3.00 5.30
N LEU A 92 4.57 2.69 6.15
CA LEU A 92 3.83 1.43 6.22
C LEU A 92 2.77 1.28 5.12
N VAL A 93 2.45 2.38 4.42
CA VAL A 93 1.32 2.45 3.48
C VAL A 93 1.83 2.60 2.06
N SER A 94 2.35 1.51 1.47
CA SER A 94 2.47 1.40 0.02
C SER A 94 1.18 0.82 -0.56
N PHE A 95 0.80 1.30 -1.75
CA PHE A 95 -0.36 0.78 -2.49
C PHE A 95 0.11 0.00 -3.71
N LEU A 96 -0.37 -1.24 -3.84
CA LEU A 96 -0.20 -2.03 -5.05
C LEU A 96 -1.22 -1.57 -6.11
N PRO A 97 -0.77 -1.12 -7.29
CA PRO A 97 -1.68 -0.76 -8.37
C PRO A 97 -2.31 -2.02 -8.97
N LEU A 98 -3.64 -2.07 -9.01
CA LEU A 98 -4.39 -3.15 -9.65
C LEU A 98 -5.02 -2.68 -10.96
N ASP A 99 -4.53 -3.24 -12.05
CA ASP A 99 -5.04 -3.09 -13.41
C ASP A 99 -5.62 -4.41 -13.91
N LEU A 100 -6.94 -4.46 -14.12
CA LEU A 100 -7.65 -5.66 -14.58
C LEU A 100 -7.37 -6.01 -16.04
N THR A 101 -6.78 -5.08 -16.81
CA THR A 101 -6.41 -5.32 -18.21
C THR A 101 -5.04 -5.98 -18.35
N SER A 102 -4.23 -5.96 -17.29
CA SER A 102 -2.88 -6.53 -17.27
C SER A 102 -2.81 -7.76 -16.36
N THR A 103 -2.44 -8.90 -16.93
CA THR A 103 -2.20 -10.14 -16.17
C THR A 103 -1.00 -10.03 -15.24
N GLU A 104 0.00 -9.24 -15.62
CA GLU A 104 1.21 -8.99 -14.81
C GLU A 104 0.86 -8.27 -13.50
N SER A 105 -0.06 -7.29 -13.55
CA SER A 105 -0.53 -6.59 -12.34
C SER A 105 -1.24 -7.54 -11.37
N LEU A 106 -2.02 -8.48 -11.90
CA LEU A 106 -2.68 -9.52 -11.09
C LEU A 106 -1.66 -10.46 -10.44
N GLU A 107 -0.65 -10.91 -11.20
CA GLU A 107 0.39 -11.80 -10.70
C GLU A 107 1.20 -11.16 -9.56
N VAL A 108 1.56 -9.88 -9.68
CA VAL A 108 2.24 -9.12 -8.62
C VAL A 108 1.40 -9.05 -7.34
N VAL A 109 0.09 -8.81 -7.46
CA VAL A 109 -0.81 -8.75 -6.30
C VAL A 109 -0.96 -10.12 -5.65
N VAL A 110 -1.13 -11.19 -6.43
CA VAL A 110 -1.22 -12.55 -5.91
C VAL A 110 0.06 -12.95 -5.18
N SER A 111 1.23 -12.66 -5.76
CA SER A 111 2.51 -12.92 -5.11
C SER A 111 2.66 -12.17 -3.77
N HIS A 112 2.16 -10.94 -3.67
CA HIS A 112 2.15 -10.21 -2.41
C HIS A 112 1.16 -10.79 -1.39
N ILE A 113 0.01 -11.31 -1.83
CA ILE A 113 -0.94 -12.02 -0.96
C ILE A 113 -0.25 -13.26 -0.38
N ASP A 114 0.41 -14.06 -1.21
CA ASP A 114 1.11 -15.26 -0.77
C ASP A 114 2.22 -14.93 0.24
N PHE A 115 3.01 -13.88 -0.01
CA PHE A 115 4.01 -13.39 0.94
C PHE A 115 3.39 -12.94 2.27
N THR A 116 2.24 -12.27 2.21
CA THR A 116 1.52 -11.77 3.40
C THR A 116 0.91 -12.93 4.19
N MET A 117 0.47 -14.00 3.53
CA MET A 117 -0.06 -15.20 4.18
C MET A 117 0.98 -16.00 4.95
N GLN A 118 2.25 -15.99 4.49
CA GLN A 118 3.36 -16.66 5.18
C GLN A 118 3.77 -15.94 6.49
N TYR A 119 3.19 -14.77 6.77
CA TYR A 119 3.44 -14.07 8.02
C TYR A 119 2.90 -14.88 9.21
N GLY A 120 3.80 -15.24 10.14
CA GLY A 120 3.45 -16.00 11.35
C GLY A 120 3.75 -17.50 11.29
N GLU A 121 4.17 -18.03 10.13
CA GLU A 121 4.65 -19.44 10.05
C GLU A 121 5.88 -19.68 10.94
N ASP A 122 6.74 -18.67 11.09
CA ASP A 122 7.91 -18.74 11.99
C ASP A 122 7.56 -18.69 13.49
N GLU A 123 6.33 -18.28 13.85
CA GLU A 123 5.84 -18.27 15.24
C GLU A 123 5.17 -19.57 15.66
N GLU A 124 4.93 -20.51 14.74
CA GLU A 124 4.39 -21.82 15.11
C GLU A 124 5.43 -22.64 15.90
N PRO A 125 5.05 -23.23 17.05
CA PRO A 125 5.96 -24.07 17.81
C PRO A 125 6.37 -25.25 16.93
N LYS A 126 7.68 -25.36 16.66
CA LYS A 126 8.25 -26.52 15.96
C LYS A 126 7.74 -27.78 16.61
N GLU A 127 7.15 -28.67 15.81
CA GLU A 127 6.68 -29.95 16.30
C GLU A 127 7.81 -30.60 17.11
N PRO A 128 7.54 -31.04 18.35
CA PRO A 128 8.51 -31.82 19.09
C PRO A 128 8.93 -32.97 18.19
N ASN A 129 10.24 -33.24 18.08
CA ASN A 129 10.71 -34.40 17.32
C ASN A 129 9.88 -35.62 17.72
N ASP A 130 9.09 -36.16 16.79
CA ASP A 130 8.32 -37.36 17.03
C ASP A 130 9.30 -38.43 17.54
N LEU A 131 9.06 -38.90 18.77
CA LEU A 131 9.76 -40.03 19.36
C LEU A 131 9.33 -41.34 18.68
N ASP A 132 9.09 -41.35 17.37
CA ASP A 132 8.71 -42.52 16.59
C ASP A 132 9.94 -43.39 16.21
N GLY A 133 11.04 -43.21 16.94
CA GLY A 133 12.30 -43.90 16.75
C GLY A 133 12.66 -44.90 17.85
N GLY A 134 11.74 -45.28 18.76
CA GLY A 134 11.98 -46.39 19.69
C GLY A 134 13.13 -46.24 20.70
N ASP A 135 13.72 -45.05 20.86
CA ASP A 135 14.73 -44.78 21.89
C ASP A 135 14.04 -44.56 23.25
N PHE A 136 13.62 -45.66 23.87
CA PHE A 136 13.53 -45.67 25.32
C PHE A 136 14.97 -45.64 25.86
N PRO A 137 15.34 -44.71 26.77
CA PRO A 137 16.62 -44.83 27.44
C PRO A 137 16.64 -46.18 28.15
N GLU A 138 17.59 -47.05 27.79
CA GLU A 138 17.85 -48.27 28.55
C GLU A 138 18.08 -47.86 30.00
N VAL A 139 17.14 -48.26 30.86
CA VAL A 139 17.26 -48.09 32.31
C VAL A 139 18.34 -49.05 32.79
N GLU A 140 19.52 -48.49 33.10
CA GLU A 140 20.59 -49.15 33.86
C GLU A 140 20.23 -49.29 35.35
#